data_AF-A0A968X5R0-F1
#
_entry.id   AF-A0A968X5R0-F1
#
_cell.length_a   1.000
_cell.length_b   1.000
_cell.length_c   1.000
_cell.angle_alpha   90.00
_cell.angle_beta   90.00
_cell.angle_gamma   90.00
#
_symmetry.space_group_name_H-M   'P 1'
#
loop_
_entity.id
_entity.type
_entity.pdbx_description
1 polymer ?
#
loop_
_entity_poly.entity_id
_entity_poly.type
_entity_poly.pdbx_seq_one_letter_code
_entity_poly.pdbx_strand_id
1 'polypeptide(L)'
;MQGPALDKTFFNFKTAFDGKESAQLKLCLKAAEDFAAAPDKRWLVMWGDRGNGKSHLCAAIVNDLRHRDIPVLFLTVPDLFASLTQAREIEA
;
A
#
# COMPACT_ATOMS: atom_id res chain seq x y z
N MET A 1 -7.58 -9.60 -2.97
CA MET A 1 -6.86 -9.26 -1.71
C MET A 1 -7.60 -9.93 -0.58
N GLN A 2 -6.90 -10.53 0.38
CA GLN A 2 -7.53 -11.20 1.51
C GLN A 2 -7.10 -10.52 2.81
N GLY A 3 -7.93 -10.63 3.85
CA GLY A 3 -7.56 -10.21 5.20
C GLY A 3 -7.62 -8.69 5.47
N PRO A 4 -6.88 -8.19 6.47
CA PRO A 4 -7.00 -6.83 7.03
C PRO A 4 -6.64 -5.68 6.09
N ALA A 5 -6.37 -5.92 4.81
CA ALA A 5 -6.09 -4.86 3.84
C ALA A 5 -7.37 -4.38 3.12
N LEU A 6 -8.44 -5.19 3.11
CA LEU A 6 -9.66 -4.94 2.33
C LEU A 6 -10.40 -3.67 2.73
N ASP A 7 -10.36 -3.33 4.01
CA ASP A 7 -11.06 -2.19 4.58
C ASP A 7 -10.19 -0.93 4.65
N LYS A 8 -8.92 -0.97 4.22
CA LYS A 8 -7.98 0.15 4.40
C LYS A 8 -8.16 1.18 3.29
N THR A 9 -8.46 2.42 3.67
CA THR A 9 -8.68 3.55 2.77
C THR A 9 -7.90 4.77 3.28
N PHE A 10 -7.79 5.81 2.46
CA PHE A 10 -7.23 7.08 2.90
C PHE A 10 -8.09 7.71 4.01
N PHE A 11 -9.42 7.59 3.88
CA PHE A 11 -10.38 8.15 4.84
C PHE A 11 -10.23 7.60 6.26
N ASN A 12 -9.91 6.31 6.42
CA ASN A 12 -9.75 5.69 7.74
C ASN A 12 -8.29 5.62 8.22
N PHE A 13 -7.37 6.32 7.56
CA PHE A 13 -6.01 6.49 8.02
C PHE A 13 -5.94 7.59 9.09
N LYS A 14 -5.42 7.27 10.29
CA LYS A 14 -5.29 8.23 11.38
C LYS A 14 -3.90 8.88 11.37
N THR A 15 -3.88 10.21 11.33
CA THR A 15 -2.63 10.99 11.47
C THR A 15 -2.47 11.60 12.86
N ALA A 16 -3.49 11.49 13.72
CA ALA A 16 -3.48 12.02 15.07
C ALA A 16 -3.68 10.91 16.11
N PHE A 17 -2.85 10.95 17.15
CA PHE A 17 -2.86 10.02 18.28
C PHE A 17 -2.75 10.83 19.56
N ASP A 18 -3.53 10.48 20.59
CA ASP A 18 -3.60 11.23 21.86
C ASP A 18 -3.86 12.73 21.67
N GLY A 19 -4.70 13.08 20.70
CA GLY A 19 -5.01 14.47 20.34
C GLY A 19 -3.86 15.23 19.66
N LYS A 20 -2.70 14.60 19.45
CA LYS A 20 -1.56 15.19 18.77
C LYS A 20 -1.49 14.71 17.34
N GLU A 21 -1.47 15.67 16.44
CA GLU A 21 -1.27 15.39 15.02
C GLU A 21 0.22 15.17 14.72
N SER A 22 0.51 14.17 13.90
CA SER A 22 1.83 13.91 13.36
C SER A 22 1.97 14.50 11.95
N ALA A 23 2.81 15.53 11.83
CA ALA A 23 3.18 16.12 10.54
C ALA A 23 3.79 15.07 9.59
N GLN A 24 4.54 14.11 10.13
CA GLN A 24 5.13 13.02 9.34
C GLN A 24 4.05 12.10 8.75
N LEU A 25 3.04 11.73 9.53
CA LEU A 25 1.95 10.88 9.04
C LEU A 25 1.08 11.60 8.02
N LYS A 26 0.88 12.91 8.18
CA LYS A 26 0.23 13.74 7.16
C LYS A 26 1.01 13.78 5.86
N LEU A 27 2.33 13.94 5.94
CA LEU A 27 3.20 13.92 4.77
C LEU A 27 3.11 12.56 4.05
N CYS A 28 3.15 11.46 4.79
CA CYS A 28 3.01 10.11 4.22
C CYS A 28 1.64 9.89 3.59
N LEU A 29 0.55 10.33 4.23
CA LEU A 29 -0.80 10.25 3.67
C LEU A 29 -0.88 11.02 2.35
N LYS A 30 -0.41 12.27 2.33
CA LYS A 30 -0.41 13.09 1.12
C LYS A 30 0.42 12.46 0.01
N ALA A 31 1.62 11.94 0.32
CA ALA A 31 2.46 11.26 -0.67
C ALA A 31 1.77 10.02 -1.27
N ALA A 32 0.98 9.29 -0.47
CA ALA A 32 0.21 8.14 -0.93
C ALA A 32 -0.96 8.56 -1.84
N GLU A 33 -1.69 9.62 -1.48
CA GLU A 33 -2.76 10.21 -2.30
C GLU A 33 -2.22 10.72 -3.64
N ASP A 34 -1.12 11.48 -3.61
CA ASP A 34 -0.45 12.02 -4.80
C ASP A 34 0.10 10.91 -5.70
N PHE A 35 0.55 9.79 -5.13
CA PHE A 35 0.96 8.61 -5.90
C PHE A 35 -0.23 7.92 -6.55
N ALA A 36 -1.32 7.69 -5.80
CA ALA A 36 -2.54 7.08 -6.33
C ALA A 36 -3.15 7.93 -7.45
N ALA A 37 -3.18 9.26 -7.33
CA ALA A 37 -3.72 10.16 -8.34
C ALA A 37 -3.01 10.04 -9.70
N ALA A 38 -1.70 9.78 -9.71
CA ALA A 38 -0.89 9.66 -10.94
C ALA A 38 0.19 8.58 -10.79
N PRO A 39 -0.16 7.28 -10.90
CA PRO A 39 0.76 6.17 -10.59
C PRO A 39 1.81 5.94 -11.69
N ASP A 40 1.65 6.52 -12.87
CA ASP A 40 2.48 6.23 -14.03
C ASP A 40 3.92 6.73 -13.84
N LYS A 41 4.89 5.85 -14.12
CA LYS A 41 6.34 6.15 -14.23
C LYS A 41 7.03 6.65 -12.95
N ARG A 42 6.43 6.42 -11.77
CA ARG A 42 7.02 6.80 -10.47
C ARG A 42 7.07 5.62 -9.51
N TRP A 43 7.93 5.74 -8.51
CA TRP A 43 8.02 4.81 -7.39
C TRP A 43 7.77 5.57 -6.10
N LEU A 44 7.05 4.94 -5.17
CA LEU A 44 6.88 5.43 -3.80
C LEU A 44 7.39 4.37 -2.84
N VAL A 45 8.38 4.74 -2.02
CA VAL A 45 8.93 3.88 -0.97
C VAL A 45 8.50 4.42 0.39
N MET A 46 7.81 3.60 1.16
CA MET A 46 7.44 3.91 2.55
C MET A 46 8.38 3.17 3.51
N TRP A 47 9.04 3.90 4.40
CA TRP A 47 9.98 3.35 5.36
C TRP A 47 9.78 3.96 6.75
N GLY A 48 10.22 3.23 7.78
CA GLY A 48 10.06 3.54 9.20
C GLY A 48 9.67 2.31 10.01
N ASP A 49 9.59 2.46 11.32
CA ASP A 49 9.32 1.36 12.26
C ASP A 49 7.93 0.73 12.09
N ARG A 50 7.76 -0.46 12.70
CA ARG A 50 6.48 -1.18 12.74
C ARG A 50 5.41 -0.34 13.43
N GLY A 51 4.15 -0.51 13.02
CA GLY A 51 3.01 0.19 13.63
C GLY A 51 2.70 1.58 13.05
N ASN A 52 3.57 2.17 12.22
CA ASN A 52 3.36 3.50 11.65
C ASN A 52 2.47 3.55 10.38
N GLY A 53 1.67 2.52 10.13
CA GLY A 53 0.66 2.56 9.06
C GLY A 53 1.16 2.41 7.61
N LYS A 54 2.41 2.01 7.38
CA LYS A 54 2.95 1.77 6.01
C LYS A 54 2.07 0.82 5.19
N SER A 55 1.78 -0.36 5.73
CA SER A 55 0.95 -1.36 5.06
C SER A 55 -0.49 -0.87 4.86
N HIS A 56 -1.00 -0.02 5.76
CA HIS A 56 -2.31 0.61 5.59
C HIS A 56 -2.30 1.52 4.37
N LEU A 57 -1.34 2.43 4.26
CA LEU A 57 -1.25 3.36 3.13
C LEU A 57 -1.06 2.62 1.80
N CYS A 58 -0.22 1.57 1.75
CA CYS A 58 -0.11 0.73 0.55
C CYS A 58 -1.45 0.07 0.17
N ALA A 59 -2.19 -0.46 1.15
CA ALA A 59 -3.51 -1.04 0.91
C ALA A 59 -4.54 0.01 0.46
N ALA A 60 -4.47 1.22 1.02
CA ALA A 60 -5.32 2.34 0.63
C ALA A 60 -5.08 2.76 -0.83
N ILE A 61 -3.82 2.86 -1.27
CA ILE A 61 -3.47 3.11 -2.69
C ILE A 61 -4.06 2.02 -3.58
N VAL A 62 -3.89 0.74 -3.21
CA VAL A 62 -4.40 -0.40 -3.98
C VAL A 62 -5.92 -0.37 -4.09
N ASN A 63 -6.62 -0.09 -2.99
CA ASN A 63 -8.07 -0.02 -2.98
C ASN A 63 -8.60 1.16 -3.81
N ASP A 64 -7.92 2.31 -3.74
CA ASP A 64 -8.25 3.48 -4.55
C ASP A 64 -8.06 3.22 -6.06
N LEU A 65 -6.94 2.57 -6.44
CA LEU A 65 -6.68 2.18 -7.83
C LEU A 65 -7.72 1.16 -8.34
N ARG A 66 -8.10 0.18 -7.51
CA ARG A 66 -9.14 -0.79 -7.86
C ARG A 66 -10.52 -0.16 -8.05
N HIS A 67 -10.90 0.79 -7.20
CA HIS A 67 -12.17 1.51 -7.37
C HIS A 67 -12.21 2.34 -8.66
N ARG A 68 -11.05 2.66 -9.24
CA ARG A 68 -10.90 3.30 -10.55
C ARG A 68 -10.68 2.30 -11.69
N ASP A 69 -10.92 1.02 -11.47
CA ASP A 69 -10.75 -0.08 -12.42
C ASP A 69 -9.32 -0.20 -12.99
N ILE A 70 -8.30 0.31 -12.27
CA ILE A 70 -6.90 0.17 -12.64
C ILE A 70 -6.39 -1.19 -12.12
N PRO A 71 -5.88 -2.07 -12.99
CA PRO A 71 -5.34 -3.36 -12.56
C PRO A 71 -4.12 -3.17 -11.64
N VAL A 72 -4.16 -3.81 -10.47
CA VAL A 72 -3.09 -3.71 -9.47
C VAL A 72 -2.78 -5.06 -8.86
N LEU A 73 -1.48 -5.29 -8.68
CA LEU A 73 -0.93 -6.45 -8.01
C LEU A 73 -0.43 -6.04 -6.62
N PHE A 74 -0.91 -6.72 -5.57
CA PHE A 74 -0.55 -6.45 -4.18
C PHE A 74 -0.19 -7.76 -3.48
N LEU A 75 1.07 -7.89 -3.07
CA LEU A 75 1.64 -9.11 -2.54
C LEU A 75 2.75 -8.82 -1.53
N THR A 76 3.11 -9.83 -0.74
CA THR A 76 4.28 -9.78 0.11
C THR A 76 5.53 -10.25 -0.65
N VAL A 77 6.73 -9.93 -0.14
CA VAL A 77 7.98 -10.43 -0.73
C VAL A 77 8.07 -11.97 -0.70
N PRO A 78 7.68 -12.67 0.37
CA PRO A 78 7.58 -14.13 0.36
C PRO A 78 6.65 -14.66 -0.74
N ASP A 79 5.47 -14.07 -0.92
CA ASP A 79 4.53 -14.49 -1.97
C ASP A 79 5.11 -14.26 -3.37
N LEU A 80 5.88 -13.17 -3.55
CA LEU A 80 6.57 -12.89 -4.81
C LEU A 80 7.52 -14.04 -5.16
N PHE A 81 8.40 -14.39 -4.23
CA PHE A 81 9.39 -15.45 -4.47
C PHE A 81 8.74 -16.83 -4.62
N ALA A 82 7.69 -17.13 -3.85
CA ALA A 82 6.92 -18.35 -4.04
C ALA A 82 6.34 -18.44 -5.47
N SER A 83 5.74 -17.36 -5.96
CA SER A 83 5.16 -17.32 -7.32
C SER A 83 6.21 -17.49 -8.42
N LEU A 84 7.41 -16.90 -8.25
CA LEU A 84 8.51 -17.02 -9.19
C LEU A 84 9.09 -18.45 -9.21
N THR A 85 9.23 -19.08 -8.05
CA THR A 85 9.71 -20.48 -7.97
C THR A 85 8.73 -21.43 -8.65
N GLN A 86 7.42 -21.30 -8.36
CA GLN A 86 6.40 -22.12 -8.99
C GLN A 86 6.38 -21.95 -10.53
N ALA A 87 6.51 -20.71 -11.01
CA ALA A 87 6.55 -20.44 -12.44
C ALA A 87 7.71 -21.17 -13.14
N ARG A 88 8.89 -21.26 -12.50
CA ARG A 88 10.05 -21.98 -13.03
C ARG A 88 9.84 -23.49 -13.14
N GLU A 89 9.08 -24.08 -12.23
CA GLU A 89 8.79 -25.52 -12.24
C GLU A 89 7.80 -25.91 -13.35
N ILE A 90 6.95 -24.97 -13.78
CA ILE A 90 5.98 -25.19 -14.87
C ILE A 90 6.67 -25.20 -16.25
N GLU A 91 7.87 -24.59 -16.35
CA GLU A 91 8.65 -24.53 -17.59
C GLU A 91 9.66 -25.70 -17.74
N ALA A 92 9.77 -26.58 -16.74
CA ALA A 92 10.69 -27.72 -16.70
C ALA A 92 9.99 -29.05 -17.04
#